data_AF-A0A3R9U2S2-F1
#
_entry.id   AF-A0A3R9U2S2-F1
#
_cell.length_a   1.000
_cell.length_b   1.000
_cell.length_c   1.000
_cell.angle_alpha   90.00
_cell.angle_beta   90.00
_cell.angle_gamma   90.00
#
_symmetry.space_group_name_H-M   'P 1'
#
loop_
_entity.id
_entity.type
_entity.pdbx_description
1 polymer ?
#
loop_
_entity_poly.entity_id
_entity_poly.type
_entity_poly.pdbx_seq_one_letter_code
_entity_poly.pdbx_strand_id
1 'polypeptide(L)'
;MKPSSAVIVLAVVGAAVGVVSNALAERRHRERLDAHGVDLHQRLCEGITGDELKLALWDLNGLSPEQFARNVAVNQQLAFIQWKFRTRLLNETALVVQIRHLLGRPGGREYWALHQVFRTDEATHRRDQKFLRLFDEEYERAVRQDRKQSASASADAAS
;
A
#
# COMPACT_ATOMS: atom_id res chain seq x y z
N MET A 1 14.75 54.29 21.28
CA MET A 1 13.41 53.79 21.66
C MET A 1 13.51 52.29 21.91
N LYS A 2 13.16 51.81 23.12
CA LYS A 2 13.08 50.37 23.40
C LYS A 2 11.73 49.88 22.87
N PRO A 3 11.66 48.87 22.00
CA PRO A 3 10.38 48.33 21.57
C PRO A 3 9.60 47.83 22.79
N SER A 4 8.36 48.25 22.92
CA SER A 4 7.46 47.77 23.98
C SER A 4 7.33 46.26 23.85
N SER A 5 7.37 45.53 24.98
CA SER A 5 7.28 44.07 25.01
C SER A 5 6.09 43.52 24.21
N ALA A 6 5.00 44.29 24.09
CA ALA A 6 3.85 43.97 23.26
C ALA A 6 4.18 43.83 21.76
N VAL A 7 5.05 44.68 21.21
CA VAL A 7 5.46 44.64 19.80
C VAL A 7 6.34 43.42 19.52
N ILE A 8 7.19 43.05 20.48
CA ILE A 8 8.05 41.85 20.39
C ILE A 8 7.18 40.59 20.42
N VAL A 9 6.21 40.51 21.34
CA VAL A 9 5.29 39.36 21.43
C VAL A 9 4.45 39.21 20.15
N LEU A 10 3.93 40.31 19.61
CA LEU A 10 3.13 40.26 18.38
C LEU A 10 3.95 39.76 17.17
N ALA A 11 5.20 40.21 17.05
CA ALA A 11 6.10 39.79 15.98
C ALA A 11 6.49 38.31 16.08
N VAL A 12 6.77 37.82 17.30
CA VAL A 12 7.09 36.40 17.53
C VAL A 12 5.89 35.49 17.27
N VAL A 13 4.70 35.88 17.72
CA VAL A 13 3.46 35.13 17.45
C VAL A 13 3.14 35.12 15.94
N GLY A 14 3.27 36.26 15.26
CA GLY A 14 3.07 36.35 13.81
C GLY A 14 4.04 35.47 13.02
N ALA A 15 5.32 35.47 13.38
CA ALA A 15 6.34 34.60 12.77
C ALA A 15 6.06 33.11 13.04
N ALA A 16 5.68 32.75 14.26
CA ALA A 16 5.34 31.37 14.61
C ALA A 16 4.11 30.85 13.83
N VAL A 17 3.06 31.66 13.72
CA VAL A 17 1.86 31.32 12.93
C VAL A 17 2.21 31.18 11.45
N GLY A 18 3.07 32.05 10.91
CA GLY A 18 3.55 31.96 9.53
C GLY A 18 4.30 30.66 9.25
N VAL A 19 5.23 30.27 10.13
CA VAL A 19 6.00 29.01 10.01
C VAL A 19 5.08 27.79 10.10
N VAL A 20 4.16 27.76 11.07
CA VAL A 20 3.20 26.65 11.24
C VAL A 20 2.29 26.54 10.02
N SER A 21 1.77 27.66 9.52
CA SER A 21 0.89 27.67 8.35
C SER A 21 1.61 27.19 7.10
N ASN A 22 2.87 27.59 6.90
CA ASN A 22 3.69 27.13 5.79
C ASN A 22 3.97 25.62 5.88
N ALA A 23 4.32 25.12 7.06
CA ALA A 23 4.54 23.69 7.29
C ALA A 23 3.27 22.85 7.04
N LEU A 24 2.10 23.37 7.44
CA LEU A 24 0.81 22.73 7.16
C LEU A 24 0.45 22.76 5.67
N ALA A 25 0.73 23.87 4.98
CA ALA A 25 0.50 23.99 3.54
C ALA A 25 1.37 23.00 2.75
N GLU A 26 2.66 22.94 3.07
CA GLU A 26 3.61 21.99 2.47
C GLU A 26 3.18 20.55 2.72
N ARG A 27 2.78 20.22 3.95
CA ARG A 27 2.27 18.89 4.28
C ARG A 27 1.03 18.53 3.45
N ARG A 28 0.05 19.44 3.36
CA ARG A 28 -1.16 19.23 2.54
C ARG A 28 -0.83 19.09 1.06
N HIS A 29 0.15 19.84 0.56
CA HIS A 29 0.59 19.74 -0.82
C HIS A 29 1.17 18.36 -1.12
N ARG A 30 2.07 17.85 -0.24
CA ARG A 30 2.61 16.48 -0.36
C ARG A 30 1.53 15.42 -0.30
N GLU A 31 0.60 15.53 0.65
CA GLU A 31 -0.53 14.59 0.77
C GLU A 31 -1.40 14.57 -0.51
N ARG A 32 -1.56 15.72 -1.18
CA ARG A 32 -2.26 15.81 -2.49
C ARG A 32 -1.46 15.19 -3.63
N LEU A 33 -0.15 15.44 -3.70
CA LEU A 33 0.71 14.82 -4.71
C LEU A 33 0.70 13.30 -4.58
N ASP A 34 0.79 12.79 -3.35
CA ASP A 34 0.67 11.36 -3.06
C ASP A 34 -0.67 10.80 -3.51
N ALA A 35 -1.78 11.49 -3.22
CA ALA A 35 -3.12 11.07 -3.65
C ALA A 35 -3.27 11.06 -5.18
N HIS A 36 -2.76 12.09 -5.88
CA HIS A 36 -2.77 12.14 -7.34
C HIS A 36 -1.90 11.05 -7.96
N GLY A 37 -0.73 10.76 -7.38
CA GLY A 37 0.14 9.68 -7.84
C GLY A 37 -0.55 8.32 -7.73
N VAL A 38 -1.29 8.09 -6.64
CA VAL A 38 -2.09 6.87 -6.49
C VAL A 38 -3.23 6.82 -7.49
N ASP A 39 -4.00 7.90 -7.69
CA ASP A 39 -5.07 7.95 -8.70
C ASP A 39 -4.54 7.63 -10.11
N LEU A 40 -3.40 8.22 -10.50
CA LEU A 40 -2.74 7.92 -11.78
C LEU A 40 -2.35 6.44 -11.88
N HIS A 41 -1.78 5.87 -10.81
CA HIS A 41 -1.44 4.46 -10.76
C HIS A 41 -2.67 3.56 -10.91
N GLN A 42 -3.78 3.89 -10.23
CA GLN A 42 -5.03 3.13 -10.32
C GLN A 42 -5.57 3.13 -11.77
N ARG A 43 -5.63 4.30 -12.42
CA ARG A 43 -6.06 4.42 -13.81
C ARG A 43 -5.14 3.68 -14.78
N LEU A 44 -3.83 3.68 -14.52
CA LEU A 44 -2.88 2.90 -15.30
C LEU A 44 -3.16 1.41 -15.19
N CYS A 45 -3.34 0.88 -13.98
CA CYS A 45 -3.67 -0.53 -13.75
C CYS A 45 -5.01 -0.93 -14.40
N GLU A 46 -6.03 -0.07 -14.31
CA GLU A 46 -7.31 -0.27 -15.01
C GLU A 46 -7.13 -0.31 -16.52
N GLY A 47 -6.33 0.60 -17.08
CA GLY A 47 -6.01 0.62 -18.50
C GLY A 47 -5.29 -0.65 -18.98
N ILE A 48 -4.37 -1.19 -18.18
CA ILE A 48 -3.63 -2.42 -18.50
C ILE A 48 -4.55 -3.65 -18.46
N THR A 49 -5.44 -3.72 -17.47
CA THR A 49 -6.32 -4.88 -17.27
C THR A 49 -7.56 -4.88 -18.15
N GLY A 50 -7.97 -3.72 -18.66
CA GLY A 50 -9.17 -3.56 -19.51
C GLY A 50 -8.92 -3.51 -21.02
N ASP A 51 -7.67 -3.58 -21.49
CA ASP A 51 -7.31 -3.43 -22.91
C ASP A 51 -6.15 -4.35 -23.31
N GLU A 52 -6.43 -5.34 -24.15
CA GLU A 52 -5.47 -6.33 -24.63
C GLU A 52 -4.30 -5.69 -25.41
N LEU A 53 -4.56 -4.61 -26.17
CA LEU A 53 -3.50 -3.93 -26.92
C LEU A 53 -2.54 -3.21 -25.99
N LYS A 54 -3.05 -2.65 -24.88
CA LYS A 54 -2.20 -2.05 -23.84
C LYS A 54 -1.43 -3.12 -23.09
N LEU A 55 -2.05 -4.26 -22.78
CA LEU A 55 -1.40 -5.39 -22.14
C LEU A 55 -0.23 -5.93 -22.97
N ALA A 56 -0.37 -5.99 -24.29
CA ALA A 56 0.66 -6.46 -25.22
C ALA A 56 1.94 -5.60 -25.23
N LEU A 57 1.91 -4.38 -24.67
CA LEU A 57 3.08 -3.51 -24.54
C LEU A 57 3.96 -3.85 -23.33
N TRP A 58 3.50 -4.74 -22.45
CA TRP A 58 4.20 -5.10 -21.21
C TRP A 58 4.98 -6.40 -21.35
N ASP A 59 6.13 -6.45 -20.68
CA ASP A 59 6.85 -7.70 -20.47
C ASP A 59 6.08 -8.57 -19.46
N LEU A 60 5.56 -9.69 -19.94
CA LEU A 60 4.78 -10.61 -19.13
C LEU A 60 5.65 -11.46 -18.19
N ASN A 61 6.98 -11.41 -18.30
CA ASN A 61 7.92 -12.12 -17.43
C ASN A 61 7.62 -13.63 -17.31
N GLY A 62 7.22 -14.26 -18.42
CA GLY A 62 6.86 -15.68 -18.46
C GLY A 62 5.46 -16.01 -17.92
N LEU A 63 4.65 -15.01 -17.55
CA LEU A 63 3.25 -15.19 -17.19
C LEU A 63 2.36 -15.23 -18.43
N SER A 64 1.24 -15.94 -18.35
CA SER A 64 0.14 -15.75 -19.31
C SER A 64 -0.46 -14.34 -19.18
N PRO A 65 -1.07 -13.79 -20.25
CA PRO A 65 -1.78 -12.52 -20.19
C PRO A 65 -2.78 -12.44 -19.02
N GLU A 66 -3.52 -13.52 -18.76
CA GLU A 66 -4.51 -13.58 -17.70
C GLU A 66 -3.88 -13.58 -16.30
N GLN A 67 -2.74 -14.28 -16.13
CA GLN A 67 -1.98 -14.25 -14.88
C GLN A 67 -1.41 -12.85 -14.62
N PHE A 68 -0.85 -12.22 -15.66
CA PHE A 68 -0.34 -10.86 -15.56
C PHE A 68 -1.46 -9.87 -15.19
N ALA A 69 -2.60 -9.92 -15.88
CA ALA A 69 -3.75 -9.06 -15.58
C ALA A 69 -4.25 -9.24 -14.14
N ARG A 70 -4.30 -10.49 -13.64
CA ARG A 70 -4.62 -10.75 -12.21
C ARG A 70 -3.59 -10.15 -11.27
N ASN A 71 -2.30 -10.27 -11.56
CA ASN A 71 -1.24 -9.66 -10.75
C ASN A 71 -1.35 -8.14 -10.73
N VAL A 72 -1.65 -7.50 -11.86
CA VAL A 72 -1.88 -6.05 -11.93
C VAL A 72 -3.12 -5.65 -11.10
N ALA A 73 -4.21 -6.40 -11.17
CA ALA A 73 -5.41 -6.13 -10.37
C ALA A 73 -5.17 -6.30 -8.85
N VAL A 74 -4.33 -7.26 -8.45
CA VAL A 74 -3.92 -7.42 -7.04
C VAL A 74 -2.98 -6.29 -6.62
N ASN A 75 -2.01 -5.93 -7.47
CA ASN A 75 -1.10 -4.81 -7.28
C ASN A 75 -1.86 -3.51 -7.03
N GLN A 76 -2.91 -3.27 -7.84
CA GLN A 76 -3.80 -2.13 -7.73
C GLN A 76 -4.47 -2.05 -6.34
N GLN A 77 -5.05 -3.15 -5.87
CA GLN A 77 -5.67 -3.24 -4.54
C GLN A 77 -4.65 -3.03 -3.42
N LEU A 78 -3.49 -3.68 -3.53
CA LEU A 78 -2.43 -3.60 -2.52
C LEU A 78 -1.87 -2.18 -2.40
N ALA A 79 -1.61 -1.51 -3.52
CA ALA A 79 -1.16 -0.11 -3.55
C ALA A 79 -2.17 0.82 -2.88
N PHE A 80 -3.48 0.61 -3.11
CA PHE A 80 -4.51 1.40 -2.45
C PHE A 80 -4.58 1.15 -0.94
N ILE A 81 -4.47 -0.10 -0.48
CA ILE A 81 -4.44 -0.42 0.95
C ILE A 81 -3.20 0.20 1.61
N GLN A 82 -2.03 0.08 0.99
CA GLN A 82 -0.79 0.67 1.47
C GLN A 82 -0.89 2.20 1.59
N TRP A 83 -1.46 2.87 0.58
CA TRP A 83 -1.71 4.31 0.63
C TRP A 83 -2.64 4.69 1.78
N LYS A 84 -3.77 3.99 1.96
CA LYS A 84 -4.69 4.24 3.09
C LYS A 84 -3.99 4.12 4.45
N PHE A 85 -3.08 3.16 4.60
CA PHE A 85 -2.29 3.02 5.82
C PHE A 85 -1.28 4.16 5.99
N ARG A 86 -0.54 4.50 4.93
CA ARG A 86 0.44 5.60 4.92
C ARG A 86 -0.20 6.94 5.28
N THR A 87 -1.41 7.23 4.78
CA THR A 87 -2.17 8.46 5.06
C THR A 87 -3.01 8.42 6.34
N ARG A 88 -2.91 7.35 7.14
CA ARG A 88 -3.67 7.15 8.41
C ARG A 88 -5.20 7.01 8.23
N LEU A 89 -5.68 6.77 7.01
CA LEU A 89 -7.06 6.34 6.81
C LEU A 89 -7.31 4.94 7.39
N LEU A 90 -6.25 4.13 7.52
CA LEU A 90 -6.27 2.87 8.27
C LEU A 90 -5.32 2.92 9.46
N ASN A 91 -5.80 2.42 10.59
CA ASN A 91 -4.95 2.00 11.70
C ASN A 91 -4.48 0.54 11.48
N GLU A 92 -3.63 0.03 12.35
CA GLU A 92 -3.03 -1.31 12.21
C GLU A 92 -4.05 -2.43 12.29
N THR A 93 -5.01 -2.33 13.21
CA THR A 93 -6.09 -3.33 13.35
C THR A 93 -6.92 -3.43 12.07
N ALA A 94 -7.32 -2.30 11.50
CA ALA A 94 -8.08 -2.26 10.26
C ALA A 94 -7.24 -2.70 9.05
N LEU A 95 -5.93 -2.40 9.05
CA LEU A 95 -5.00 -2.87 8.02
C LEU A 95 -4.93 -4.41 8.01
N VAL A 96 -4.78 -5.05 9.17
CA VAL A 96 -4.70 -6.52 9.26
C VAL A 96 -5.96 -7.18 8.70
N VAL A 97 -7.14 -6.61 8.94
CA VAL A 97 -8.40 -7.12 8.34
C VAL A 97 -8.36 -7.08 6.81
N GLN A 98 -7.90 -5.97 6.23
CA GLN A 98 -7.79 -5.80 4.78
C GLN A 98 -6.75 -6.77 4.18
N ILE A 99 -5.60 -6.93 4.85
CA ILE A 99 -4.55 -7.88 4.45
C ILE A 99 -5.09 -9.30 4.45
N ARG A 100 -5.76 -9.74 5.53
CA ARG A 100 -6.38 -11.07 5.61
C ARG A 100 -7.42 -11.30 4.51
N HIS A 101 -8.24 -10.29 4.22
CA HIS A 101 -9.22 -10.39 3.15
C HIS A 101 -8.57 -10.53 1.76
N LEU A 102 -7.44 -9.84 1.51
CA LEU A 102 -6.68 -9.99 0.28
C LEU A 102 -6.02 -11.38 0.20
N LEU A 103 -5.36 -11.81 1.27
CA LEU A 103 -4.64 -13.09 1.35
C LEU A 103 -5.56 -14.31 1.45
N GLY A 104 -6.83 -14.14 1.80
CA GLY A 104 -7.82 -15.21 1.72
C GLY A 104 -8.06 -15.69 0.28
N ARG A 105 -7.77 -14.85 -0.71
CA ARG A 105 -7.93 -15.16 -2.14
C ARG A 105 -6.62 -15.75 -2.70
N PRO A 106 -6.67 -16.84 -3.51
CA PRO A 106 -5.47 -17.45 -4.09
C PRO A 106 -4.58 -16.44 -4.83
N GLY A 107 -5.17 -15.56 -5.66
CA GLY A 107 -4.42 -14.54 -6.39
C GLY A 107 -3.66 -13.55 -5.50
N GLY A 108 -4.16 -13.26 -4.28
CA GLY A 108 -3.44 -12.42 -3.32
C GLY A 108 -2.17 -13.09 -2.79
N ARG A 109 -2.23 -14.42 -2.56
CA ARG A 109 -1.09 -15.22 -2.12
C ARG A 109 -0.08 -15.43 -3.24
N GLU A 110 -0.55 -15.76 -4.44
CA GLU A 110 0.28 -15.92 -5.64
C GLU A 110 1.06 -14.64 -5.95
N TYR A 111 0.38 -13.49 -5.97
CA TYR A 111 1.03 -12.20 -6.17
C TYR A 111 2.13 -11.95 -5.14
N TRP A 112 1.84 -12.18 -3.86
CA TRP A 112 2.83 -11.93 -2.81
C TRP A 112 4.05 -12.84 -2.95
N ALA A 113 3.84 -14.12 -3.23
CA ALA A 113 4.92 -15.07 -3.46
C ALA A 113 5.88 -14.63 -4.59
N LEU A 114 5.34 -14.00 -5.64
CA LEU A 114 6.11 -13.55 -6.80
C LEU A 114 6.80 -12.20 -6.57
N HIS A 115 6.15 -11.27 -5.86
CA HIS A 115 6.56 -9.85 -5.84
C HIS A 115 7.06 -9.35 -4.49
N GLN A 116 7.07 -10.17 -3.42
CA GLN A 116 7.49 -9.73 -2.07
C GLN A 116 8.88 -9.07 -2.04
N VAL A 117 9.85 -9.62 -2.78
CA VAL A 117 11.24 -9.12 -2.78
C VAL A 117 11.29 -7.73 -3.41
N PHE A 118 10.73 -7.62 -4.61
CA PHE A 118 10.62 -6.34 -5.32
C PHE A 118 9.93 -5.26 -4.47
N ARG A 119 8.81 -5.61 -3.82
CA ARG A 119 8.09 -4.68 -2.94
C ARG A 119 8.91 -4.24 -1.74
N THR A 120 9.70 -5.15 -1.18
CA THR A 120 10.60 -4.85 -0.05
C THR A 120 11.71 -3.90 -0.46
N ASP A 121 12.29 -4.10 -1.65
CA ASP A 121 13.34 -3.23 -2.18
C ASP A 121 12.82 -1.82 -2.50
N GLU A 122 11.57 -1.68 -2.94
CA GLU A 122 10.93 -0.37 -3.17
C GLU A 122 10.61 0.41 -1.88
N ALA A 123 10.58 -0.24 -0.71
CA ALA A 123 10.09 0.38 0.52
C ALA A 123 11.12 1.30 1.19
N THR A 124 11.08 2.57 0.81
CA THR A 124 11.99 3.61 1.34
C THR A 124 11.51 4.27 2.64
N HIS A 125 10.22 4.18 2.98
CA HIS A 125 9.65 4.82 4.17
C HIS A 125 9.32 3.84 5.30
N ARG A 126 9.50 4.28 6.56
CA ARG A 126 9.22 3.47 7.77
C ARG A 126 7.80 2.90 7.82
N ARG A 127 6.80 3.63 7.28
CA ARG A 127 5.41 3.14 7.24
C ARG A 127 5.20 2.07 6.18
N ASP A 128 5.87 2.18 5.04
CA ASP A 128 5.82 1.16 3.99
C ASP A 128 6.50 -0.12 4.48
N GLN A 129 7.67 -0.01 5.11
CA GLN A 129 8.34 -1.14 5.77
C GLN A 129 7.46 -1.80 6.84
N LYS A 130 6.73 -0.99 7.63
CA LYS A 130 5.78 -1.52 8.62
C LYS A 130 4.60 -2.24 7.95
N PHE A 131 4.09 -1.69 6.86
CA PHE A 131 3.03 -2.31 6.08
C PHE A 131 3.48 -3.67 5.54
N LEU A 132 4.65 -3.75 4.90
CA LEU A 132 5.17 -4.99 4.32
C LEU A 132 5.39 -6.07 5.39
N ARG A 133 5.98 -5.72 6.54
CA ARG A 133 6.14 -6.67 7.65
C ARG A 133 4.80 -7.26 8.11
N LEU A 134 3.76 -6.42 8.28
CA LEU A 134 2.44 -6.91 8.66
C LEU A 134 1.83 -7.80 7.56
N PHE A 135 2.13 -7.50 6.30
CA PHE A 135 1.70 -8.29 5.16
C PHE A 135 2.37 -9.67 5.15
N ASP A 136 3.68 -9.72 5.37
CA ASP A 136 4.46 -10.96 5.48
C ASP A 136 3.96 -11.85 6.62
N GLU A 137 3.76 -11.28 7.80
CA GLU A 137 3.26 -12.01 8.97
C GLU A 137 1.92 -12.69 8.69
N GLU A 138 1.01 -12.00 8.01
CA GLU A 138 -0.30 -12.55 7.65
C GLU A 138 -0.24 -13.51 6.46
N TYR A 139 0.67 -13.29 5.50
CA TYR A 139 0.93 -14.23 4.41
C TYR A 139 1.41 -15.57 4.94
N GLU A 140 2.39 -15.57 5.85
CA GLU A 140 2.85 -16.79 6.49
C GLU A 140 1.74 -17.50 7.27
N ARG A 141 0.87 -16.75 7.95
CA ARG A 141 -0.30 -17.32 8.63
C ARG A 141 -1.23 -18.01 7.64
N ALA A 142 -1.54 -17.37 6.52
CA ALA A 142 -2.39 -17.95 5.48
C ALA A 142 -1.77 -19.22 4.90
N VAL A 143 -0.48 -19.21 4.54
CA VAL A 143 0.22 -20.39 4.02
C VAL A 143 0.23 -21.55 5.03
N ARG A 144 0.43 -21.26 6.32
CA ARG A 144 0.36 -22.30 7.37
C ARG A 144 -1.05 -22.89 7.52
N GLN A 145 -2.09 -22.08 7.34
CA GLN A 145 -3.48 -22.55 7.42
C GLN A 145 -3.82 -23.46 6.23
N ASP A 146 -3.45 -23.06 5.01
CA ASP A 146 -3.65 -23.88 3.80
C ASP A 146 -3.00 -25.27 3.95
N ARG A 147 -1.75 -25.32 4.44
CA ARG A 147 -1.05 -26.60 4.69
C ARG A 147 -1.76 -27.50 5.69
N LYS A 148 -2.29 -26.91 6.77
CA LYS A 148 -3.04 -27.68 7.79
C LYS A 148 -4.34 -28.24 7.22
N GLN A 149 -5.06 -27.47 6.42
CA GLN A 149 -6.31 -27.91 5.78
C GLN A 149 -6.06 -29.03 4.76
N SER A 150 -5.00 -28.94 3.94
CA SER A 150 -4.64 -30.01 3.02
C SER A 150 -4.24 -31.30 3.73
N ALA A 151 -3.53 -31.19 4.87
CA ALA A 151 -3.13 -32.35 5.67
C ALA A 151 -4.35 -33.05 6.31
N SER A 152 -5.31 -32.29 6.85
CA SER A 152 -6.53 -32.88 7.42
C SER A 152 -7.39 -33.56 6.35
N ALA A 153 -7.58 -32.91 5.19
CA ALA A 153 -8.33 -33.49 4.08
C ALA A 153 -7.70 -34.79 3.54
N SER A 154 -6.37 -34.89 3.58
CA SER A 154 -5.66 -36.10 3.15
C SER A 154 -5.78 -37.25 4.16
N ALA A 155 -5.88 -36.95 5.46
CA ALA A 155 -6.09 -37.94 6.51
C ALA A 155 -7.53 -38.50 6.48
N ASP A 156 -8.51 -37.64 6.23
CA ASP A 156 -9.92 -38.03 6.09
C ASP A 156 -10.16 -38.90 4.84
N ALA A 157 -9.44 -38.63 3.74
CA ALA A 157 -9.53 -39.42 2.51
C ALA A 157 -8.85 -40.81 2.61
N ALA A 158 -8.01 -41.03 3.63
CA ALA A 158 -7.30 -42.29 3.86
C ALA A 158 -7.96 -43.18 4.93
N SER A 159 -9.04 -42.70 5.56
CA SER A 159 -9.83 -43.41 6.58
C SER A 159 -11.10 -44.01 5.99
#